data_AF-A0A7V6W5W2-F1
#
_entry.id   AF-A0A7V6W5W2-F1
#
_cell.length_a   1.000
_cell.length_b   1.000
_cell.length_c   1.000
_cell.angle_alpha   90.00
_cell.angle_beta   90.00
_cell.angle_gamma   90.00
#
_symmetry.space_group_name_H-M   'P 1'
#
loop_
_entity.id
_entity.type
_entity.pdbx_description
1 polymer ?
#
loop_
_entity_poly.entity_id
_entity_poly.type
_entity_poly.pdbx_seq_one_letter_code
_entity_poly.pdbx_strand_id
1 'polypeptide(L)'
;MQFFKTKLDLLIFDDLSEFIDSEELTENDLILTAEFLYKAYIEKSELPCPIMFLETYGVGEPSDKMVDAMRADLPKKLRRIIAIG
;
A
#
# COMPACT_ATOMS: atom_id res chain seq x y z
N MET A 1 -15.17 -1.49 -29.41
CA MET A 1 -15.31 -1.12 -27.99
C MET A 1 -14.24 -1.86 -27.21
N GLN A 2 -13.34 -1.13 -26.54
CA GLN A 2 -12.28 -1.73 -25.73
C GLN A 2 -12.78 -1.76 -24.27
N PHE A 3 -13.12 -2.95 -23.77
CA PHE A 3 -13.57 -3.11 -22.40
C PHE A 3 -12.37 -2.92 -21.47
N PHE A 4 -12.51 -2.02 -20.49
CA PHE A 4 -11.58 -1.95 -19.36
C PHE A 4 -11.71 -3.26 -18.58
N LYS A 5 -10.66 -4.09 -18.61
CA LYS A 5 -10.63 -5.38 -17.91
C LYS A 5 -9.56 -5.31 -16.83
N THR A 6 -9.99 -5.23 -15.57
CA THR A 6 -9.10 -5.42 -14.43
C THR A 6 -8.71 -6.91 -14.39
N LYS A 7 -7.42 -7.22 -14.59
CA LYS A 7 -6.91 -8.57 -14.41
C LYS A 7 -6.85 -8.83 -12.90
N LEU A 8 -7.64 -9.79 -12.43
CA LEU A 8 -7.59 -10.26 -11.05
C LEU A 8 -6.64 -11.45 -11.00
N ASP A 9 -5.54 -11.31 -10.28
CA ASP A 9 -4.70 -12.43 -9.87
C ASP A 9 -4.91 -12.60 -8.36
N LEU A 10 -5.25 -13.81 -7.93
CA LEU A 10 -5.46 -14.16 -6.52
C LEU A 10 -4.25 -14.94 -6.04
N LEU A 11 -3.56 -14.39 -5.04
CA LEU A 11 -2.43 -15.01 -4.36
C LEU A 11 -2.84 -15.22 -2.89
N ILE A 12 -2.47 -16.36 -2.33
CA ILE A 12 -2.76 -16.74 -0.95
C ILE A 12 -1.43 -17.05 -0.30
N PHE A 13 -1.22 -16.47 0.88
CA PHE A 13 -0.02 -16.64 1.70
C PHE A 13 -0.48 -16.98 3.12
N ASP A 14 0.29 -17.81 3.82
CA ASP A 14 -0.02 -18.16 5.21
C ASP A 14 0.43 -17.04 6.16
N ASP A 15 1.54 -16.38 5.82
CA ASP A 15 2.15 -15.31 6.62
C ASP A 15 2.53 -14.08 5.78
N LEU A 16 2.60 -12.92 6.43
CA LEU A 16 3.02 -11.66 5.80
C LEU A 16 4.46 -11.74 5.25
N SER A 17 5.34 -12.48 5.93
CA SER A 17 6.73 -12.67 5.49
C SER A 17 6.79 -13.36 4.13
N GLU A 18 5.95 -14.38 3.88
CA GLU A 18 5.90 -15.06 2.58
C GLU A 18 5.44 -14.11 1.47
N PHE A 19 4.47 -13.24 1.78
CA PHE A 19 4.04 -12.19 0.85
C PHE A 19 5.20 -11.25 0.50
N ILE A 20 5.92 -10.75 1.52
CA ILE A 20 7.05 -9.83 1.33
C ILE A 20 8.14 -10.47 0.47
N ASP A 21 8.50 -11.72 0.74
CA ASP A 21 9.55 -12.45 0.04
C ASP A 21 9.15 -12.77 -1.41
N SER A 22 7.88 -13.17 -1.63
CA SER A 22 7.39 -13.53 -2.97
C SER A 22 7.22 -12.33 -3.92
N GLU A 23 6.84 -11.18 -3.38
CA GLU A 23 6.57 -9.97 -4.17
C GLU A 23 7.81 -9.09 -4.37
N GLU A 24 8.95 -9.44 -3.75
CA GLU A 24 10.24 -8.74 -3.85
C GLU A 24 10.06 -7.22 -3.70
N LEU A 25 9.63 -6.79 -2.52
CA LEU A 25 9.32 -5.38 -2.25
C LEU A 25 10.56 -4.49 -2.36
N THR A 26 10.41 -3.34 -3.03
CA THR A 26 11.50 -2.39 -3.31
C THR A 26 11.17 -0.97 -2.86
N GLU A 27 12.17 -0.10 -2.83
CA GLU A 27 12.02 1.35 -2.59
C GLU A 27 11.07 2.07 -3.56
N ASN A 28 10.74 1.47 -4.70
CA ASN A 28 9.80 2.01 -5.68
C ASN A 28 8.36 1.53 -5.44
N ASP A 29 8.11 0.71 -4.42
CA ASP A 29 6.78 0.27 -4.00
C ASP A 29 6.30 1.13 -2.82
N LEU A 30 5.00 1.43 -2.75
CA LEU A 30 4.42 2.19 -1.63
C LEU A 30 3.46 1.32 -0.85
N ILE A 31 3.64 1.27 0.46
CA ILE A 31 2.69 0.61 1.37
C ILE A 31 1.69 1.65 1.85
N LEU A 32 0.40 1.38 1.65
CA LEU A 32 -0.70 2.17 2.18
C LEU A 32 -1.41 1.35 3.26
N THR A 33 -1.39 1.80 4.50
CA THR A 33 -1.96 1.02 5.62
C THR A 33 -2.43 1.91 6.76
N ALA A 34 -3.11 1.30 7.73
CA ALA A 34 -3.44 1.93 9.00
C ALA A 34 -2.24 1.86 9.96
N GLU A 35 -2.05 2.88 10.79
CA GLU A 35 -0.89 2.97 11.70
C GLU A 35 -0.85 1.80 12.69
N PHE A 36 -2.01 1.32 13.15
CA PHE A 36 -2.09 0.21 14.09
C PHE A 36 -1.65 -1.12 13.46
N LEU A 37 -1.99 -1.38 12.20
CA LEU A 37 -1.58 -2.58 11.47
C LEU A 37 -0.08 -2.58 11.21
N TYR A 38 0.43 -1.41 10.83
CA TYR A 38 1.85 -1.23 10.61
C TYR A 38 2.67 -1.62 11.85
N LYS A 39 2.34 -1.04 13.02
CA LYS A 39 3.05 -1.34 14.27
C LYS A 39 2.90 -2.79 14.72
N ALA A 40 1.75 -3.40 14.46
CA ALA A 40 1.49 -4.78 14.87
C ALA A 40 2.27 -5.80 14.02
N TYR A 41 2.35 -5.58 12.70
CA TYR A 41 2.75 -6.63 11.75
C TYR A 41 3.89 -6.25 10.80
N ILE A 42 4.02 -4.99 10.40
CA ILE A 42 4.90 -4.57 9.29
C ILE A 42 6.20 -3.95 9.79
N GLU A 43 6.17 -3.21 10.91
CA GLU A 43 7.33 -2.48 11.46
C GLU A 43 8.54 -3.40 11.70
N LYS A 44 8.30 -4.66 12.06
CA LYS A 44 9.36 -5.66 12.33
C LYS A 44 10.05 -6.18 11.07
N SER A 45 9.47 -5.97 9.90
CA SER A 45 9.95 -6.53 8.63
C SER A 45 10.98 -5.64 7.91
N GLU A 46 11.34 -4.49 8.49
CA GLU A 46 12.37 -3.56 7.98
C GLU A 46 12.32 -3.35 6.45
N LEU A 47 11.13 -3.07 5.93
CA LEU A 47 10.90 -2.97 4.49
C LEU A 47 11.57 -1.71 3.91
N PRO A 48 12.17 -1.81 2.71
CA PRO A 48 12.77 -0.66 2.03
C PRO A 48 11.72 0.32 1.44
N CYS A 49 10.43 -0.01 1.56
CA CYS A 49 9.33 0.72 0.96
C CYS A 49 8.99 1.98 1.75
N PRO A 50 8.70 3.12 1.10
CA PRO A 50 7.94 4.20 1.73
C PRO A 50 6.57 3.71 2.24
N ILE A 51 6.12 4.31 3.33
CA ILE A 51 4.88 3.95 4.02
C ILE A 51 4.01 5.19 4.16
N MET A 52 2.74 5.03 3.79
CA MET A 52 1.71 6.05 3.87
C MET A 52 0.62 5.58 4.82
N PHE A 53 0.33 6.38 5.85
CA PHE A 53 -0.72 6.09 6.83
C PHE A 53 -2.03 6.76 6.44
N LEU A 54 -3.12 5.99 6.43
CA LEU A 54 -4.45 6.48 6.08
C LEU A 54 -4.92 7.60 7.03
N GLU A 55 -4.61 7.46 8.31
CA GLU A 55 -4.99 8.38 9.38
C GLU A 55 -4.40 9.78 9.21
N THR A 56 -3.29 9.92 8.48
CA THR A 56 -2.66 11.21 8.16
C THR A 56 -3.55 12.06 7.26
N TYR A 57 -4.38 11.44 6.42
CA TYR A 57 -5.16 12.15 5.39
C TYR A 57 -6.58 12.43 5.84
N GLY A 58 -7.16 11.63 6.72
CA GLY A 58 -8.49 11.85 7.25
C GLY A 58 -9.05 10.68 8.06
N VAL A 59 -10.17 10.92 8.72
CA VAL A 59 -10.88 9.93 9.53
C VAL A 59 -12.25 9.69 8.91
N GLY A 60 -12.57 8.44 8.56
CA GLY A 60 -13.85 8.04 7.97
C GLY A 60 -13.78 7.76 6.47
N GLU A 61 -14.84 8.10 5.74
CA GLU A 61 -14.93 7.82 4.30
C GLU A 61 -13.90 8.63 3.49
N PRO A 62 -13.29 8.04 2.45
CA PRO A 62 -12.35 8.75 1.59
C PRO A 62 -13.05 9.89 0.87
N SER A 63 -12.63 11.12 1.15
CA SER A 63 -13.10 12.32 0.44
C SER A 63 -12.12 12.71 -0.68
N ASP A 64 -12.58 13.48 -1.66
CA ASP A 64 -11.72 13.98 -2.75
C ASP A 64 -10.48 14.70 -2.22
N LYS A 65 -10.63 15.46 -1.13
CA LYS A 65 -9.51 16.15 -0.47
C LYS A 65 -8.47 15.19 0.09
N MET A 66 -8.89 14.04 0.61
CA MET A 66 -7.98 13.00 1.08
C MET A 66 -7.19 12.42 -0.10
N VAL A 67 -7.88 12.10 -1.19
CA VAL A 67 -7.26 11.55 -2.40
C VAL A 67 -6.26 12.53 -2.99
N ASP A 68 -6.58 13.82 -3.05
CA ASP A 68 -5.68 14.86 -3.57
C ASP A 68 -4.45 15.05 -2.68
N ALA A 69 -4.63 15.01 -1.36
CA ALA A 69 -3.52 15.09 -0.42
C ALA A 69 -2.60 13.86 -0.52
N MET A 70 -3.17 12.65 -0.60
CA MET A 70 -2.41 11.42 -0.83
C MET A 70 -1.62 11.50 -2.14
N ARG A 71 -2.25 11.98 -3.22
CA ARG A 71 -1.60 12.17 -4.52
C ARG A 71 -0.43 13.14 -4.48
N ALA A 72 -0.52 14.21 -3.69
CA ALA A 72 0.56 15.18 -3.53
C ALA A 72 1.79 14.59 -2.85
N ASP A 73 1.58 13.63 -1.94
CA ASP A 73 2.63 12.98 -1.16
C ASP A 73 3.18 11.70 -1.82
N LEU A 74 2.61 11.27 -2.95
CA LEU A 74 3.12 10.10 -3.67
C LEU A 74 4.58 10.33 -4.14
N PRO A 75 5.46 9.32 -3.97
CA PRO A 75 6.83 9.43 -4.45
C PRO A 75 6.87 9.55 -5.98
N LYS A 76 7.80 10.37 -6.50
CA LYS A 76 7.94 10.63 -7.95
C LYS A 76 8.25 9.37 -8.77
N LYS A 77 8.93 8.39 -8.16
CA LYS A 77 9.23 7.08 -8.74
C LYS A 77 8.44 6.04 -7.96
N LEU A 78 7.28 5.69 -8.50
CA LEU A 78 6.37 4.71 -7.90
C LEU A 78 6.00 3.67 -8.96
N ARG A 79 6.24 2.40 -8.65
CA ARG A 79 5.88 1.25 -9.49
C ARG A 79 4.46 0.80 -9.23
N ARG A 80 4.09 0.63 -7.96
CA ARG A 80 2.77 0.14 -7.52
C ARG A 80 2.48 0.55 -6.08
N ILE A 81 1.20 0.54 -5.73
CA ILE A 81 0.70 0.77 -4.38
C ILE A 81 0.20 -0.57 -3.82
N ILE A 82 0.60 -0.88 -2.59
CA ILE A 82 0.21 -2.07 -1.85
C ILE A 82 -0.63 -1.61 -0.67
N ALA A 83 -1.94 -1.77 -0.76
CA ALA A 83 -2.85 -1.43 0.32
C ALA A 83 -3.01 -2.62 1.27
N ILE A 84 -2.68 -2.44 2.56
CA ILE A 84 -2.81 -3.45 3.62
C ILE A 84 -3.80 -2.94 4.65
N GLY A 85 -4.89 -3.69 4.85
CA GLY A 85 -6.01 -3.36 5.74
C GLY A 85 -6.62 -4.61 6.38
#